data_AF-A0A1J8QEG1-F1
#
_entry.id   AF-A0A1J8QEG1-F1
#
_cell.length_a   1.000
_cell.length_b   1.000
_cell.length_c   1.000
_cell.angle_alpha   90.00
_cell.angle_beta   90.00
_cell.angle_gamma   90.00
#
_symmetry.space_group_name_H-M   'P 1'
#
loop_
_entity.id
_entity.type
_entity.pdbx_description
1 polymer ?
#
loop_
_entity_poly.entity_id
_entity_poly.type
_entity_poly.pdbx_seq_one_letter_code
_entity_poly.pdbx_strand_id
1 'polypeptide(L)'
;MWDNVLSTFKQTLEKAESTYLAKARSFNCTDDENVTSLAALRKRAWLALRAKIDEQTADTVILSKLRSHFEERFRYDDNGVPRVWRPDDDIDGAFKKAKEQARTLDLIPRYANIAPTDPSLEFTLPSEISDPLTSTDEFDFSLTLVIFTETKSIDLASRFRKDADAYYVEAKRSTVSSIAQIPYWMYGVLVVLGWNEAMVVLFNPLYFTFTLMAMITSYFIVKLGLTGPLLQVSRTVLTEVQRQATDRLRDHFSQPVLAQPVRASSVEYDEDSDYEMRKRRSEPM
;
A
#
# COMPACT_ATOMS: atom_id res chain seq x y z
N MET A 1 -4.80 24.18 11.65
CA MET A 1 -4.91 22.88 12.36
C MET A 1 -5.20 23.11 13.83
N TRP A 2 -4.29 23.76 14.56
CA TRP A 2 -4.45 24.06 15.98
C TRP A 2 -5.69 24.89 16.30
N ASP A 3 -6.07 25.83 15.44
CA ASP A 3 -7.29 26.64 15.60
C ASP A 3 -8.56 25.78 15.72
N ASN A 4 -8.69 24.72 14.92
CA ASN A 4 -9.84 23.81 14.97
C ASN A 4 -9.82 22.92 16.22
N VAL A 5 -8.63 22.50 16.67
CA VAL A 5 -8.46 21.71 17.88
C VAL A 5 -8.82 22.55 19.11
N LEU A 6 -8.31 23.78 19.18
CA LEU A 6 -8.54 24.70 20.29
C LEU A 6 -9.99 25.22 20.30
N SER A 7 -10.61 25.48 19.15
CA SER A 7 -12.02 25.87 19.09
C SER A 7 -12.94 24.74 19.57
N THR A 8 -12.71 23.51 19.12
CA THR A 8 -13.44 22.33 19.58
C THR A 8 -13.23 22.11 21.08
N PHE A 9 -11.99 22.27 21.56
CA PHE A 9 -11.68 22.18 22.98
C PHE A 9 -12.45 23.22 23.80
N LYS A 10 -12.42 24.50 23.41
CA LYS A 10 -13.18 25.58 24.07
C LYS A 10 -14.69 25.27 24.11
N GLN A 11 -15.27 24.81 23.01
CA GLN A 11 -16.69 24.41 22.96
C GLN A 11 -17.02 23.24 23.91
N THR A 12 -16.15 22.22 23.94
CA THR A 12 -16.35 21.07 24.84
C THR A 12 -16.17 21.46 26.30
N LEU A 13 -15.26 22.38 26.59
CA LEU A 13 -15.02 22.91 27.92
C LEU A 13 -16.23 23.72 28.40
N GLU A 14 -16.76 24.63 27.59
CA GLU A 14 -17.97 25.41 27.92
C GLU A 14 -19.20 24.52 28.19
N LYS A 15 -19.35 23.44 27.42
CA LYS A 15 -20.39 22.43 27.67
C LYS A 15 -20.17 21.68 28.98
N ALA A 16 -18.92 21.37 29.33
CA ALA A 16 -18.59 20.72 30.60
C ALA A 16 -18.82 21.67 31.79
N GLU A 17 -18.46 22.94 31.65
CA GLU A 17 -18.65 23.98 32.67
C GLU A 17 -20.14 24.25 32.93
N SER A 18 -20.96 24.39 31.88
CA SER A 18 -22.42 24.55 32.03
C SER A 18 -23.08 23.33 32.69
N THR A 19 -22.64 22.12 32.34
CA THR A 19 -23.12 20.88 32.99
C THR A 19 -22.70 20.81 34.46
N TYR A 20 -21.45 21.22 34.77
CA TYR A 20 -20.96 21.29 36.14
C TYR A 20 -21.76 22.30 36.96
N LEU A 21 -21.99 23.51 36.45
CA LEU A 21 -22.76 24.56 37.13
C LEU A 21 -24.22 24.15 37.36
N ALA A 22 -24.85 23.46 36.40
CA ALA A 22 -26.21 22.93 36.59
C ALA A 22 -26.27 21.92 37.75
N LYS A 23 -25.24 21.06 37.89
CA LYS A 23 -25.13 20.12 39.00
C LYS A 23 -24.77 20.82 40.31
N ALA A 24 -23.83 21.75 40.32
CA ALA A 24 -23.43 22.50 41.50
C ALA A 24 -24.61 23.24 42.14
N ARG A 25 -25.51 23.81 41.33
CA ARG A 25 -26.77 24.41 41.81
C ARG A 25 -27.67 23.41 42.53
N SER A 26 -27.70 22.14 42.10
CA SER A 26 -28.48 21.10 42.79
C SER A 26 -27.86 20.63 44.11
N PHE A 27 -26.55 20.84 44.29
CA PHE A 27 -25.82 20.45 45.50
C PHE A 27 -25.59 21.60 46.50
N ASN A 28 -26.08 22.82 46.22
CA ASN A 28 -25.87 24.02 47.05
C ASN A 28 -24.38 24.29 47.37
N CYS A 29 -23.48 24.08 46.39
CA CYS A 29 -22.05 24.38 46.56
C CYS A 29 -21.83 25.88 46.76
N THR A 30 -20.85 26.23 47.61
CA THR A 30 -20.44 27.63 47.81
C THR A 30 -19.75 28.19 46.55
N ASP A 31 -19.78 29.51 46.39
CA ASP A 31 -19.16 30.17 45.23
C ASP A 31 -17.65 29.91 45.17
N ASP A 32 -16.97 29.85 46.32
CA ASP A 32 -15.53 29.55 46.41
C ASP A 32 -15.19 28.10 46.02
N GLU A 33 -16.04 27.14 46.40
CA GLU A 33 -15.89 25.73 45.98
C GLU A 33 -16.12 25.59 44.47
N ASN A 34 -17.08 26.31 43.91
CA ASN A 34 -17.37 26.31 42.48
C ASN A 34 -16.23 26.89 41.65
N VAL A 35 -15.59 27.97 42.12
CA VAL A 35 -14.41 28.55 41.44
C VAL A 35 -13.25 27.56 41.44
N THR A 36 -12.97 26.95 42.59
CA THR A 36 -11.88 25.98 42.75
C THR A 36 -12.08 24.74 41.87
N SER A 37 -13.29 24.19 41.86
CA SER A 37 -13.62 22.99 41.10
C SER A 37 -13.66 23.22 39.58
N LEU A 38 -14.15 24.39 39.12
CA LEU A 38 -14.12 24.78 37.71
C LEU A 38 -12.69 24.90 37.20
N ALA A 39 -11.80 25.49 38.00
CA ALA A 39 -10.41 25.59 37.62
C ALA A 39 -9.68 24.23 37.63
N ALA A 40 -10.00 23.34 38.59
CA ALA A 40 -9.51 21.96 38.57
C ALA A 40 -10.04 21.19 37.33
N LEU A 41 -11.29 21.42 36.93
CA LEU A 41 -11.88 20.86 35.71
C LEU A 41 -11.13 21.34 34.46
N ARG A 42 -10.85 22.64 34.35
CA ARG A 42 -10.06 23.22 33.25
C ARG A 42 -8.66 22.62 33.17
N LYS A 43 -7.96 22.50 34.31
CA LYS A 43 -6.61 21.90 34.39
C LYS A 43 -6.63 20.43 33.94
N ARG A 44 -7.58 19.63 34.45
CA ARG A 44 -7.72 18.22 34.06
C ARG A 44 -8.11 18.04 32.59
N ALA A 45 -9.00 18.89 32.07
CA ALA A 45 -9.37 18.87 30.66
C ALA A 45 -8.17 19.16 29.75
N TRP A 46 -7.32 20.13 30.14
CA TRP A 46 -6.08 20.43 29.43
C TRP A 46 -5.07 19.29 29.47
N LEU A 47 -4.86 18.68 30.64
CA LEU A 47 -3.99 17.50 30.78
C LEU A 47 -4.48 16.32 29.92
N ALA A 48 -5.80 16.10 29.86
CA ALA A 48 -6.39 15.07 29.02
C ALA A 48 -6.18 15.36 27.52
N LEU A 49 -6.35 16.62 27.09
CA LEU A 49 -6.03 17.05 25.73
C LEU A 49 -4.55 16.82 25.42
N ARG A 50 -3.66 17.19 26.35
CA ARG A 50 -2.22 17.03 26.19
C ARG A 50 -1.81 15.57 26.06
N ALA A 51 -2.33 14.68 26.90
CA ALA A 51 -2.09 13.24 26.80
C ALA A 51 -2.52 12.68 25.44
N LYS A 52 -3.65 13.17 24.89
CA LYS A 52 -4.11 12.78 23.55
C LYS A 52 -3.22 13.34 22.44
N ILE A 53 -2.71 14.55 22.59
CA ILE A 53 -1.74 15.13 21.66
C ILE A 53 -0.45 14.30 21.68
N ASP A 54 0.08 13.97 22.86
CA ASP A 54 1.30 13.18 23.01
C ASP A 54 1.16 11.77 22.40
N GLU A 55 -0.02 11.15 22.47
CA GLU A 55 -0.33 9.89 21.77
C GLU A 55 -0.27 10.05 20.24
N GLN A 56 -0.78 11.16 19.71
CA GLN A 56 -0.81 11.44 18.27
C GLN A 56 0.51 11.99 17.70
N THR A 57 1.38 12.50 18.58
CA THR A 57 2.73 13.00 18.27
C THR A 57 3.82 12.02 18.73
N ALA A 58 3.43 10.81 19.13
CA ALA A 58 4.36 9.72 19.40
C ALA A 58 5.26 9.46 18.19
N ASP A 59 6.51 9.08 18.46
CA ASP A 59 7.60 9.05 17.47
C ASP A 59 7.25 8.22 16.24
N THR A 60 6.62 7.06 16.43
CA THR A 60 6.21 6.17 15.34
C THR A 60 5.12 6.78 14.47
N VAL A 61 4.13 7.44 15.08
CA VAL A 61 2.99 8.05 14.38
C VAL A 61 3.46 9.25 13.56
N ILE A 62 4.28 10.12 14.15
CA ILE A 62 4.77 11.31 13.46
C ILE A 62 5.76 10.94 12.35
N LEU A 63 6.63 9.93 12.55
CA LEU A 63 7.49 9.40 11.48
C LEU A 63 6.67 8.83 10.32
N SER A 64 5.59 8.09 10.61
CA SER A 64 4.70 7.57 9.58
C SER A 64 4.05 8.70 8.78
N LYS A 65 3.55 9.75 9.45
CA LYS A 65 2.95 10.93 8.78
C LYS A 65 3.98 11.67 7.90
N LEU A 66 5.20 11.85 8.40
CA LEU A 66 6.29 12.48 7.64
C LEU A 66 6.65 11.65 6.40
N ARG A 67 6.71 10.31 6.55
CA ARG A 67 6.96 9.39 5.45
C ARG A 67 5.86 9.46 4.40
N SER A 68 4.58 9.39 4.79
CA SER A 68 3.45 9.49 3.86
C SER A 68 3.46 10.80 3.08
N HIS A 69 3.72 11.93 3.74
CA HIS A 69 3.81 13.24 3.09
C HIS A 69 5.01 13.32 2.11
N PHE A 70 6.15 12.72 2.47
CA PHE A 70 7.29 12.62 1.57
C PHE A 70 6.99 11.73 0.36
N GLU A 71 6.36 10.58 0.57
CA GLU A 71 5.99 9.65 -0.50
C GLU A 71 4.99 10.27 -1.47
N GLU A 72 3.98 11.00 -0.99
CA GLU A 72 3.02 11.71 -1.85
C GLU A 72 3.72 12.66 -2.83
N ARG A 73 4.74 13.39 -2.37
CA ARG A 73 5.48 14.36 -3.20
C ARG A 73 6.60 13.75 -4.03
N PHE A 74 7.17 12.64 -3.59
CA PHE A 74 8.32 12.01 -4.23
C PHE A 74 7.91 10.90 -5.20
N ARG A 75 6.92 10.07 -4.83
CA ARG A 75 6.45 8.93 -5.61
C ARG A 75 5.27 9.25 -6.49
N TYR A 76 4.50 10.31 -6.22
CA TYR A 76 3.36 10.69 -7.03
C TYR A 76 3.61 12.07 -7.67
N ASP A 77 2.98 12.32 -8.80
CA ASP A 77 2.93 13.64 -9.41
C ASP A 77 1.83 14.51 -8.77
N ASP A 78 1.71 15.76 -9.22
CA ASP A 78 0.70 16.70 -8.69
C ASP A 78 -0.75 16.24 -8.99
N ASN A 79 -0.94 15.24 -9.84
CA ASN A 79 -2.24 14.64 -10.17
C ASN A 79 -2.50 13.33 -9.39
N GLY A 80 -1.60 12.94 -8.47
CA GLY A 80 -1.72 11.72 -7.68
C GLY A 80 -1.40 10.44 -8.45
N VAL A 81 -0.76 10.54 -9.62
CA VAL A 81 -0.34 9.37 -10.42
C VAL A 81 1.06 8.94 -10.00
N PRO A 82 1.32 7.62 -9.80
CA PRO A 82 2.65 7.13 -9.50
C PRO A 82 3.67 7.55 -10.57
N ARG A 83 4.74 8.22 -10.14
CA ARG A 83 5.84 8.67 -10.97
C ARG A 83 6.75 7.50 -11.30
N VAL A 84 7.01 7.31 -12.59
CA VAL A 84 8.01 6.38 -13.12
C VAL A 84 9.25 7.18 -13.49
N TRP A 85 10.37 6.89 -12.83
CA TRP A 85 11.64 7.59 -13.07
C TRP A 85 12.31 7.12 -14.35
N ARG A 86 12.76 8.06 -15.17
CA ARG A 86 13.62 7.83 -16.33
C ARG A 86 15.07 8.19 -15.98
N PRO A 87 16.07 7.65 -16.70
CA PRO A 87 17.48 8.00 -16.49
C PRO A 87 17.77 9.51 -16.63
N ASP A 88 17.02 10.21 -17.47
CA ASP A 88 17.17 11.64 -17.73
C ASP A 88 16.44 12.54 -16.70
N ASP A 89 15.62 11.96 -15.82
CA ASP A 89 14.82 12.73 -14.86
C ASP A 89 15.67 13.25 -13.69
N ASP A 90 15.37 14.46 -13.23
CA ASP A 90 16.02 15.08 -12.06
C ASP A 90 15.46 14.54 -10.74
N ILE A 91 15.89 13.32 -10.39
CA ILE A 91 15.57 12.67 -9.10
C ILE A 91 16.14 13.50 -7.93
N ASP A 92 17.30 14.12 -8.13
CA ASP A 92 18.02 14.87 -7.10
C ASP A 92 17.28 16.16 -6.70
N GLY A 93 16.78 16.91 -7.68
CA GLY A 93 15.96 18.11 -7.46
C GLY A 93 14.62 17.78 -6.82
N ALA A 94 13.95 16.72 -7.30
CA ALA A 94 12.70 16.26 -6.70
C ALA A 94 12.88 15.78 -5.25
N PHE A 95 13.97 15.06 -4.97
CA PHE A 95 14.31 14.64 -3.61
C PHE A 95 14.58 15.83 -2.68
N LYS A 96 15.38 16.80 -3.12
CA LYS A 96 15.64 18.03 -2.34
C LYS A 96 14.36 18.79 -2.05
N LYS A 97 13.50 18.97 -3.05
CA LYS A 97 12.21 19.66 -2.91
C LYS A 97 11.29 18.93 -1.93
N ALA A 98 11.14 17.61 -2.05
CA ALA A 98 10.30 16.82 -1.16
C ALA A 98 10.85 16.81 0.28
N LYS A 99 12.18 16.72 0.44
CA LYS A 99 12.85 16.76 1.75
C LYS A 99 12.75 18.13 2.41
N GLU A 100 12.94 19.22 1.66
CA GLU A 100 12.82 20.58 2.17
C GLU A 100 11.37 20.89 2.55
N GLN A 101 10.39 20.41 1.78
CA GLN A 101 8.98 20.57 2.14
C GLN A 101 8.61 19.78 3.40
N ALA A 102 9.08 18.54 3.53
CA ALA A 102 8.82 17.71 4.71
C ALA A 102 9.56 18.19 5.97
N ARG A 103 10.81 18.66 5.82
CA ARG A 103 11.69 19.08 6.93
C ARG A 103 11.49 20.54 7.33
N THR A 104 11.44 21.43 6.36
CA THR A 104 11.61 22.87 6.55
C THR A 104 10.27 23.60 6.61
N LEU A 105 9.23 23.11 5.93
CA LEU A 105 8.10 23.97 5.59
C LEU A 105 6.82 23.79 6.39
N ASP A 106 6.47 22.64 6.98
CA ASP A 106 5.09 22.57 7.52
C ASP A 106 4.76 21.60 8.66
N LEU A 107 5.49 20.50 8.87
CA LEU A 107 5.07 19.52 9.88
C LEU A 107 5.85 19.63 11.19
N ILE A 108 7.17 19.44 11.19
CA ILE A 108 7.95 19.37 12.44
C ILE A 108 7.82 20.64 13.30
N PRO A 109 8.05 21.86 12.79
CA PRO A 109 7.90 23.08 13.60
C PRO A 109 6.43 23.35 13.97
N ARG A 110 5.47 22.98 13.11
CA ARG A 110 4.03 23.17 13.38
C ARG A 110 3.53 22.21 14.46
N TYR A 111 4.07 21.00 14.54
CA TYR A 111 3.78 20.05 15.62
C TYR A 111 4.64 20.29 16.86
N ALA A 112 5.69 21.10 16.79
CA ALA A 112 6.59 21.34 17.92
C ALA A 112 5.94 22.20 19.02
N ASN A 113 5.11 23.18 18.64
CA ASN A 113 4.42 24.07 19.57
C ASN A 113 2.92 24.13 19.28
N ILE A 114 2.12 24.08 20.34
CA ILE A 114 0.67 24.35 20.27
C ILE A 114 0.50 25.86 20.21
N ALA A 115 0.59 26.42 19.00
CA ALA A 115 0.32 27.83 18.75
C ALA A 115 -0.85 27.94 17.76
N PRO A 116 -1.98 28.57 18.16
CA PRO A 116 -3.00 28.95 17.20
C PRO A 116 -2.44 30.01 16.23
N THR A 117 -3.01 30.04 15.02
CA THR A 117 -2.72 31.11 14.05
C THR A 117 -3.42 32.41 14.46
N ASP A 118 -4.52 32.29 15.21
CA ASP A 118 -5.29 33.40 15.75
C ASP A 118 -5.03 33.57 17.27
N PRO A 119 -4.48 34.72 17.72
CA PRO A 119 -4.18 34.95 19.14
C PRO A 119 -5.44 34.97 20.03
N SER A 120 -6.65 35.13 19.47
CA SER A 120 -7.91 35.06 20.24
C SER A 120 -8.28 33.63 20.67
N LEU A 121 -7.72 32.62 20.01
CA LEU A 121 -7.92 31.21 20.33
C LEU A 121 -6.92 30.69 21.36
N GLU A 122 -5.98 31.51 21.81
CA GLU A 122 -5.08 31.18 22.91
C GLU A 122 -5.91 30.82 24.15
N PHE A 123 -5.55 29.70 24.77
CA PHE A 123 -6.13 29.24 26.01
C PHE A 123 -5.10 29.51 27.10
N THR A 124 -5.47 30.31 28.09
CA THR A 124 -4.63 30.57 29.25
C THR A 124 -5.34 29.99 30.46
N LEU A 125 -4.68 29.06 31.15
CA LEU A 125 -5.08 28.69 32.51
C LEU A 125 -4.50 29.72 33.47
N PRO A 126 -5.27 30.24 34.43
CA PRO A 126 -4.72 30.98 35.56
C PRO A 126 -3.75 30.06 36.33
N SER A 127 -2.49 30.49 36.44
CA SER A 127 -1.38 29.69 36.98
C SER A 127 -1.44 29.42 38.49
N GLU A 128 -2.43 29.96 39.21
CA GLU A 128 -2.46 29.92 40.67
C GLU A 128 -3.77 29.35 41.19
N ILE A 129 -3.90 28.02 41.20
CA ILE A 129 -4.71 27.39 42.25
C ILE A 129 -3.92 26.18 42.74
N SER A 130 -3.29 26.37 43.89
CA SER A 130 -2.69 25.32 44.71
C SER A 130 -3.77 24.28 45.02
N ASP A 131 -3.79 23.21 44.24
CA ASP A 131 -4.62 22.04 44.51
C ASP A 131 -4.11 21.39 45.81
N PRO A 132 -4.89 21.34 46.90
CA PRO A 132 -4.45 20.76 48.17
C PRO A 132 -4.14 19.26 48.08
N LEU A 133 -4.53 18.62 46.97
CA LEU A 133 -4.40 17.17 46.76
C LEU A 133 -3.19 16.78 45.88
N THR A 134 -2.50 17.74 45.27
CA THR A 134 -1.26 17.48 44.52
C THR A 134 -0.10 18.21 45.16
N SER A 135 0.46 17.62 46.22
CA SER A 135 1.79 17.96 46.67
C SER A 135 2.79 17.68 45.53
N THR A 136 3.72 18.62 45.31
CA THR A 136 5.06 18.44 44.71
C THR A 136 5.34 18.62 43.22
N ASP A 137 4.47 19.19 42.37
CA ASP A 137 4.95 19.71 41.06
C ASP A 137 4.28 21.03 40.67
N GLU A 138 5.11 22.07 40.54
CA GLU A 138 4.76 23.38 40.00
C GLU A 138 4.26 23.20 38.56
N PHE A 139 2.94 23.31 38.36
CA PHE A 139 2.33 23.10 37.05
C PHE A 139 2.61 24.30 36.15
N ASP A 140 3.68 24.23 35.36
CA ASP A 140 3.99 25.25 34.36
C ASP A 140 3.22 24.99 33.06
N PHE A 141 2.20 25.81 32.82
CA PHE A 141 1.41 25.79 31.60
C PHE A 141 2.27 26.02 30.34
N SER A 142 3.34 26.80 30.45
CA SER A 142 4.23 27.16 29.34
C SER A 142 4.96 25.94 28.78
N LEU A 143 5.38 25.02 29.65
CA LEU A 143 6.00 23.75 29.26
C LEU A 143 5.00 22.83 28.55
N THR A 144 3.72 22.90 28.88
CA THR A 144 2.68 22.07 28.24
C THR A 144 2.33 22.53 26.82
N LEU A 145 2.73 23.73 26.41
CA LEU A 145 2.58 24.23 25.04
C LEU A 145 3.66 23.67 24.10
N VAL A 146 4.81 23.27 24.64
CA VAL A 146 5.91 22.67 23.88
C VAL A 146 5.67 21.17 23.76
N ILE A 147 5.44 20.67 22.54
CA ILE A 147 5.21 19.24 22.29
C ILE A 147 6.51 18.51 22.00
N PHE A 148 7.39 19.14 21.21
CA PHE A 148 8.69 18.58 20.90
C PHE A 148 9.80 19.43 21.52
N THR A 149 10.63 18.79 22.32
CA THR A 149 11.93 19.37 22.68
C THR A 149 12.80 19.50 21.44
N GLU A 150 13.73 20.45 21.45
CA GLU A 150 14.66 20.67 20.33
C GLU A 150 15.49 19.42 20.01
N THR A 151 15.88 18.65 21.04
CA THR A 151 16.59 17.38 20.85
C THR A 151 15.74 16.35 20.12
N LYS A 152 14.44 16.28 20.43
CA LYS A 152 13.50 15.33 19.82
C LYS A 152 13.22 15.69 18.36
N SER A 153 13.12 16.97 18.03
CA SER A 153 12.95 17.41 16.63
C SER A 153 14.17 17.09 15.77
N ILE A 154 15.39 17.22 16.33
CA ILE A 154 16.65 16.82 15.67
C ILE A 154 16.70 15.30 15.45
N ASP A 155 16.37 14.49 16.46
CA ASP A 155 16.35 13.03 16.31
C ASP A 155 15.34 12.59 15.25
N LEU A 156 14.13 13.16 15.27
CA LEU A 156 13.08 12.89 14.30
C LEU A 156 13.52 13.24 12.87
N ALA A 157 14.17 14.39 12.69
CA ALA A 157 14.72 14.80 11.40
C ALA A 157 15.83 13.85 10.92
N SER A 158 16.64 13.31 11.84
CA SER A 158 17.70 12.35 11.51
C SER A 158 17.14 10.99 11.05
N ARG A 159 16.08 10.50 11.71
CA ARG A 159 15.39 9.26 11.35
C ARG A 159 14.66 9.39 10.03
N PHE A 160 13.90 10.48 9.86
CA PHE A 160 13.26 10.79 8.59
C PHE A 160 14.26 10.88 7.43
N ARG A 161 15.45 11.46 7.66
CA ARG A 161 16.50 11.52 6.64
C ARG A 161 16.94 10.12 6.20
N LYS A 162 17.16 9.19 7.14
CA LYS A 162 17.55 7.80 6.81
C LYS A 162 16.48 7.10 5.97
N ASP A 163 15.22 7.27 6.33
CA ASP A 163 14.09 6.69 5.58
C ASP A 163 14.01 7.30 4.17
N ALA A 164 14.10 8.63 4.06
CA ALA A 164 14.07 9.33 2.77
C ALA A 164 15.25 8.92 1.86
N ASP A 165 16.46 8.80 2.44
CA ASP A 165 17.66 8.37 1.71
C ASP A 165 17.49 6.93 1.16
N ALA A 166 16.79 6.04 1.88
CA ALA A 166 16.49 4.69 1.39
C ALA A 166 15.58 4.71 0.15
N TYR A 167 14.52 5.52 0.15
CA TYR A 167 13.64 5.71 -1.01
C TYR A 167 14.34 6.34 -2.21
N TYR A 168 15.28 7.25 -1.95
CA TYR A 168 16.09 7.86 -3.00
C TYR A 168 16.99 6.82 -3.70
N VAL A 169 17.64 5.94 -2.93
CA VAL A 169 18.46 4.86 -3.48
C VAL A 169 17.60 3.86 -4.27
N GLU A 170 16.40 3.56 -3.80
CA GLU A 170 15.45 2.71 -4.53
C GLU A 170 15.05 3.34 -5.89
N ALA A 171 14.72 4.63 -5.90
CA ALA A 171 14.41 5.36 -7.13
C ALA A 171 15.59 5.34 -8.12
N LYS A 172 16.82 5.61 -7.67
CA LYS A 172 18.03 5.55 -8.52
C LYS A 172 18.34 4.14 -9.01
N ARG A 173 18.05 3.09 -8.23
CA ARG A 173 18.20 1.70 -8.70
C ARG A 173 17.16 1.35 -9.75
N SER A 174 15.95 1.87 -9.63
CA SER A 174 14.86 1.57 -10.56
C SER A 174 15.10 2.10 -11.98
N THR A 175 15.87 3.19 -12.13
CA THR A 175 16.25 3.72 -13.44
C THR A 175 17.32 2.90 -14.16
N VAL A 176 18.03 2.02 -13.44
CA VAL A 176 19.13 1.19 -13.99
C VAL A 176 18.61 -0.15 -14.54
N SER A 177 17.30 -0.42 -14.47
CA SER A 177 16.74 -1.69 -14.91
C SER A 177 16.68 -1.82 -16.44
N SER A 178 17.66 -2.58 -16.95
CA SER A 178 17.57 -3.47 -18.10
C SER A 178 17.39 -2.84 -19.48
N ILE A 179 18.45 -2.18 -19.94
CA ILE A 179 18.77 -2.21 -21.36
C ILE A 179 19.37 -3.59 -21.67
N ALA A 180 18.53 -4.51 -22.14
CA ALA A 180 18.98 -5.75 -22.77
C ALA A 180 19.50 -5.43 -24.19
N GLN A 181 20.57 -4.64 -24.28
CA GLN A 181 21.27 -4.45 -25.55
C GLN A 181 22.10 -5.70 -25.81
N ILE A 182 21.75 -6.41 -26.88
CA ILE A 182 22.59 -7.47 -27.43
C ILE A 182 23.94 -6.82 -27.77
N PRO A 183 25.05 -7.24 -27.15
CA PRO A 183 26.34 -6.62 -27.39
C PRO A 183 26.74 -6.68 -28.87
N TYR A 184 27.38 -5.65 -29.41
CA TYR A 184 27.74 -5.60 -30.82
C TYR A 184 28.63 -6.78 -31.28
N TRP A 185 29.48 -7.30 -30.40
CA TRP A 185 30.31 -8.48 -30.67
C TRP A 185 29.47 -9.74 -30.96
N MET A 186 28.26 -9.83 -30.39
CA MET A 186 27.35 -10.95 -30.61
C MET A 186 26.93 -11.03 -32.08
N TYR A 187 26.71 -9.89 -32.74
CA TYR A 187 26.45 -9.85 -34.18
C TYR A 187 27.66 -10.34 -34.98
N GLY A 188 28.89 -9.98 -34.55
CA GLY A 188 30.12 -10.49 -35.15
C GLY A 188 30.24 -12.01 -35.01
N VAL A 189 29.94 -12.56 -33.83
CA VAL A 189 29.92 -14.01 -33.59
C VAL A 189 28.87 -14.71 -34.44
N LEU A 190 27.67 -14.13 -34.55
CA LEU A 190 26.58 -14.66 -35.38
C LEU A 190 27.00 -14.70 -36.86
N VAL A 191 27.69 -13.67 -37.36
CA VAL A 191 28.23 -13.65 -38.72
C VAL A 191 29.31 -14.72 -38.89
N VAL A 192 30.28 -14.83 -37.97
CA VAL A 192 31.38 -15.80 -38.10
C VAL A 192 30.89 -17.26 -38.03
N LEU A 193 30.01 -17.58 -37.07
CA LEU A 193 29.43 -18.92 -36.96
C LEU A 193 28.46 -19.21 -38.12
N GLY A 194 27.63 -18.24 -38.48
CA GLY A 194 26.70 -18.35 -39.61
C GLY A 194 27.37 -18.32 -40.97
N TRP A 195 28.64 -17.90 -41.06
CA TRP A 195 29.39 -17.82 -42.32
C TRP A 195 29.49 -19.18 -42.99
N ASN A 196 29.75 -20.23 -42.20
CA ASN A 196 29.85 -21.59 -42.74
C ASN A 196 28.51 -22.06 -43.34
N GLU A 197 27.40 -21.81 -42.65
CA GLU A 197 26.06 -22.17 -43.17
C GLU A 197 25.66 -21.32 -44.38
N ALA A 198 25.96 -20.01 -44.36
CA ALA A 198 25.69 -19.12 -45.48
C ALA A 198 26.43 -19.58 -46.74
N MET A 199 27.68 -20.00 -46.61
CA MET A 199 28.46 -20.56 -47.71
C MET A 199 27.87 -21.89 -48.21
N VAL A 200 27.45 -22.79 -47.31
CA VAL A 200 26.78 -24.04 -47.71
C VAL A 200 25.49 -23.78 -48.49
N VAL A 201 24.68 -22.82 -48.05
CA VAL A 201 23.44 -22.44 -48.75
C VAL A 201 23.72 -21.84 -50.12
N LEU A 202 24.79 -21.04 -50.26
CA LEU A 202 25.11 -20.34 -51.50
C LEU A 202 25.81 -21.22 -52.54
N PHE A 203 26.67 -22.15 -52.10
CA PHE A 203 27.44 -23.02 -53.00
C PHE A 203 26.82 -24.40 -53.25
N ASN A 204 25.76 -24.77 -52.52
CA ASN A 204 24.98 -25.95 -52.86
C ASN A 204 23.80 -25.55 -53.78
N PRO A 205 23.76 -26.04 -55.03
CA PRO A 205 22.75 -25.64 -56.01
C PRO A 205 21.32 -25.95 -55.55
N LEU A 206 21.09 -27.00 -54.76
CA LEU A 206 19.76 -27.30 -54.23
C LEU A 206 19.32 -26.28 -53.19
N TYR A 207 20.13 -26.03 -52.15
CA TYR A 207 19.78 -25.07 -51.11
C TYR A 207 19.60 -23.66 -51.67
N PHE A 208 20.46 -23.24 -52.58
CA PHE A 208 20.34 -21.95 -53.25
C PHE A 208 19.00 -21.80 -53.99
N THR A 209 18.59 -22.82 -54.75
CA THR A 209 17.30 -22.79 -55.47
C THR A 209 16.11 -22.74 -54.52
N PHE A 210 16.13 -23.49 -53.40
CA PHE A 210 15.07 -23.44 -52.38
C PHE A 210 15.01 -22.07 -51.69
N THR A 211 16.15 -21.48 -51.32
CA THR A 211 16.19 -20.15 -50.70
C THR A 211 15.68 -19.07 -51.65
N LEU A 212 16.05 -19.14 -52.94
CA LEU A 212 15.57 -18.20 -53.95
C LEU A 212 14.06 -18.35 -54.19
N MET A 213 13.57 -19.58 -54.28
CA MET A 213 12.14 -19.85 -54.38
C MET A 213 11.37 -19.33 -53.15
N ALA A 214 11.88 -19.57 -51.95
CA ALA A 214 11.29 -19.09 -50.71
C ALA A 214 11.25 -17.55 -50.64
N MET A 215 12.32 -16.87 -51.09
CA MET A 215 12.37 -15.41 -51.20
C MET A 215 11.32 -14.87 -52.17
N ILE A 216 11.19 -15.50 -53.35
CA ILE A 216 10.18 -15.12 -54.35
C ILE A 216 8.76 -15.33 -53.77
N THR A 217 8.48 -16.48 -53.17
CA THR A 217 7.19 -16.77 -52.55
C THR A 217 6.88 -15.76 -51.43
N SER A 218 7.85 -15.48 -50.56
CA SER A 218 7.71 -14.48 -49.49
C SER A 218 7.43 -13.09 -50.04
N TYR A 219 8.14 -12.67 -51.08
CA TYR A 219 7.92 -11.39 -51.76
C TYR A 219 6.48 -11.28 -52.32
N PHE A 220 5.97 -12.33 -52.98
CA PHE A 220 4.58 -12.35 -53.45
C PHE A 220 3.57 -12.33 -52.29
N ILE A 221 3.81 -13.06 -51.19
CA ILE A 221 2.93 -13.04 -50.01
C ILE A 221 2.78 -11.61 -49.45
N VAL A 222 3.91 -10.90 -49.32
CA VAL A 222 3.92 -9.51 -48.84
C VAL A 222 3.27 -8.56 -49.85
N LYS A 223 3.61 -8.68 -51.13
CA LYS A 223 3.09 -7.80 -52.20
C LYS A 223 1.59 -7.95 -52.43
N LEU A 224 1.04 -9.16 -52.30
CA LEU A 224 -0.39 -9.43 -52.43
C LEU A 224 -1.18 -9.24 -51.11
N GLY A 225 -0.51 -8.87 -50.01
CA GLY A 225 -1.18 -8.67 -48.71
C GLY A 225 -1.73 -9.96 -48.09
N LEU A 226 -1.27 -11.13 -48.54
CA LEU A 226 -1.75 -12.45 -48.12
C LEU A 226 -1.20 -12.88 -46.75
N THR A 227 -0.38 -12.05 -46.11
CA THR A 227 0.22 -12.32 -44.79
C THR A 227 -0.84 -12.63 -43.73
N GLY A 228 -1.98 -11.92 -43.74
CA GLY A 228 -3.09 -12.14 -42.81
C GLY A 228 -3.79 -13.50 -43.02
N PRO A 229 -4.34 -13.77 -44.22
CA PRO A 229 -4.98 -15.05 -44.53
C PRO A 229 -4.06 -16.26 -44.34
N LEU A 230 -2.79 -16.15 -44.73
CA LEU A 230 -1.80 -17.23 -44.58
C LEU A 230 -1.54 -17.59 -43.11
N LEU A 231 -1.53 -16.59 -42.22
CA LEU A 231 -1.41 -16.81 -40.77
C LEU A 231 -2.67 -17.45 -40.16
N GLN A 232 -3.86 -17.17 -40.69
CA GLN A 232 -5.10 -17.77 -40.21
C GLN A 232 -5.21 -19.24 -40.63
N VAL A 233 -4.90 -19.55 -41.89
CA VAL A 233 -4.89 -20.93 -42.40
C VAL A 233 -3.82 -21.75 -41.68
N SER A 234 -2.60 -21.20 -41.50
CA SER A 234 -1.53 -21.92 -40.81
C SER A 234 -1.86 -22.22 -39.35
N ARG A 235 -2.46 -21.28 -38.61
CA ARG A 235 -2.93 -21.50 -37.23
C ARG A 235 -4.01 -22.59 -37.17
N THR A 236 -4.94 -22.59 -38.12
CA THR A 236 -6.03 -23.57 -38.17
C THR A 236 -5.48 -24.98 -38.45
N VAL A 237 -4.58 -25.12 -39.42
CA VAL A 237 -3.91 -26.39 -39.72
C VAL A 237 -3.06 -26.87 -38.55
N LEU A 238 -2.32 -25.97 -37.89
CA LEU A 238 -1.50 -26.34 -36.73
C LEU A 238 -2.34 -26.84 -35.56
N THR A 239 -3.51 -26.22 -35.34
CA THR A 239 -4.46 -26.63 -34.30
C THR A 239 -5.06 -28.00 -34.62
N GLU A 240 -5.39 -28.25 -35.90
CA GLU A 240 -5.91 -29.55 -36.35
C GLU A 240 -4.84 -30.66 -36.28
N VAL A 241 -3.59 -30.37 -36.63
CA VAL A 241 -2.46 -31.30 -36.48
C VAL A 241 -2.18 -31.58 -35.01
N GLN A 242 -2.21 -30.57 -34.14
CA GLN A 242 -2.07 -30.76 -32.70
C GLN A 242 -3.19 -31.63 -32.13
N ARG A 243 -4.43 -31.40 -32.57
CA ARG A 243 -5.59 -32.21 -32.18
C ARG A 243 -5.42 -33.66 -32.63
N GLN A 244 -5.06 -33.90 -33.90
CA GLN A 244 -4.81 -35.24 -34.42
C GLN A 244 -3.64 -35.94 -33.73
N ALA A 245 -2.55 -35.23 -33.44
CA ALA A 245 -1.43 -35.79 -32.68
C ALA A 245 -1.86 -36.18 -31.25
N THR A 246 -2.65 -35.33 -30.60
CA THR A 246 -3.19 -35.59 -29.25
C THR A 246 -4.15 -36.77 -29.26
N ASP A 247 -5.02 -36.86 -30.26
CA ASP A 247 -5.98 -37.97 -30.42
C ASP A 247 -5.25 -39.28 -30.73
N ARG A 248 -4.26 -39.28 -31.62
CA ARG A 248 -3.43 -40.46 -31.92
C ARG A 248 -2.61 -40.92 -30.72
N LEU A 249 -2.05 -39.98 -29.94
CA LEU A 249 -1.37 -40.31 -28.69
C LEU A 249 -2.36 -40.89 -27.68
N ARG A 250 -3.55 -40.29 -27.55
CA ARG A 250 -4.59 -40.78 -26.65
C ARG A 250 -5.03 -42.18 -27.04
N ASP A 251 -5.28 -42.46 -28.31
CA ASP A 251 -5.64 -43.79 -28.81
C ASP A 251 -4.53 -44.83 -28.60
N HIS A 252 -3.25 -44.44 -28.75
CA HIS A 252 -2.12 -45.36 -28.54
C HIS A 252 -1.89 -45.67 -27.04
N PHE A 253 -2.27 -44.75 -26.14
CA PHE A 253 -2.22 -44.96 -24.69
C PHE A 253 -3.55 -45.44 -24.10
N SER A 254 -4.62 -45.57 -24.89
CA SER A 254 -5.91 -46.07 -24.43
C SER A 254 -6.34 -47.36 -25.16
N GLN A 255 -5.78 -48.49 -24.73
CA GLN A 255 -6.44 -49.80 -24.80
C GLN A 255 -5.78 -50.82 -23.84
N PRO A 256 -6.53 -51.71 -23.15
CA PRO A 256 -7.92 -51.62 -22.71
C PRO A 256 -8.01 -51.41 -21.18
N VAL A 257 -9.06 -50.72 -20.74
CA VAL A 257 -9.43 -50.64 -19.33
C VAL A 257 -9.76 -52.05 -18.83
N LEU A 258 -8.94 -52.55 -17.92
CA LEU A 258 -9.25 -53.67 -17.03
C LEU A 258 -10.60 -53.42 -16.36
N ALA A 259 -11.47 -54.42 -16.45
CA ALA A 259 -12.65 -54.67 -15.64
C ALA A 259 -13.10 -53.53 -14.70
N GLN A 260 -14.22 -52.94 -15.10
CA GLN A 260 -15.22 -52.28 -14.26
C GLN A 260 -15.09 -52.65 -12.76
N PRO A 261 -14.62 -51.74 -11.88
CA PRO A 261 -14.78 -51.96 -10.45
C PRO A 261 -16.27 -51.82 -10.14
N VAL A 262 -16.82 -52.92 -9.65
CA VAL A 262 -18.18 -53.04 -9.12
C VAL A 262 -18.47 -51.81 -8.27
N ARG A 263 -19.49 -51.05 -8.67
CA ARG A 263 -20.09 -49.97 -7.89
C ARG A 263 -20.58 -50.61 -6.59
N ALA A 264 -19.85 -50.41 -5.50
CA ALA A 264 -20.35 -50.75 -4.18
C ALA A 264 -21.65 -49.96 -3.99
N SER A 265 -22.77 -50.69 -3.93
CA SER A 265 -24.06 -50.13 -3.54
C SER A 265 -23.87 -49.50 -2.17
N SER A 266 -24.08 -48.19 -2.08
CA SER A 266 -24.37 -47.55 -0.81
C SER A 266 -25.58 -48.27 -0.22
N VAL A 267 -25.34 -49.00 0.87
CA VAL A 267 -26.41 -49.54 1.72
C VAL A 267 -27.12 -48.33 2.31
N GLU A 268 -28.22 -47.96 1.66
CA GLU A 268 -29.21 -47.05 2.18
C GLU A 268 -29.86 -47.78 3.36
N TYR A 269 -29.57 -47.31 4.58
CA TYR A 269 -30.26 -47.78 5.78
C TYR A 269 -31.71 -47.29 5.69
N ASP A 270 -32.61 -48.17 5.24
CA ASP A 270 -34.06 -47.98 5.29
C ASP A 270 -34.52 -48.00 6.77
N GLU A 271 -34.53 -46.81 7.38
CA GLU A 271 -34.98 -46.54 8.75
C GLU A 271 -36.49 -46.84 8.97
N ASP A 272 -37.23 -47.12 7.89
CA ASP A 272 -38.66 -47.43 7.92
C ASP A 272 -38.99 -48.92 8.18
N SER A 273 -38.02 -49.83 8.01
CA SER A 273 -38.25 -51.27 8.20
C SER A 273 -38.29 -51.73 9.67
N ASP A 274 -37.65 -50.98 10.58
CA ASP A 274 -37.64 -51.27 12.02
C ASP A 274 -38.92 -50.79 12.75
N TYR A 275 -39.66 -49.83 12.18
CA TYR A 275 -40.94 -49.38 12.73
C TYR A 275 -42.08 -50.38 12.49
N GLU A 276 -42.09 -51.09 11.34
CA GLU A 276 -43.11 -52.12 11.07
C GLU A 276 -42.90 -53.40 11.89
N MET A 277 -41.64 -53.79 12.16
CA MET A 277 -41.34 -54.96 13.00
C MET A 277 -41.66 -54.74 14.48
N ARG A 278 -41.56 -53.50 14.99
CA ARG A 278 -41.99 -53.16 16.35
C ARG A 278 -43.51 -53.11 16.51
N LYS A 279 -44.25 -52.72 15.48
CA LYS A 279 -45.72 -52.64 15.52
C LYS A 279 -46.41 -54.01 15.49
N ARG A 280 -45.81 -55.01 14.83
CA ARG A 280 -46.31 -56.41 14.82
C ARG A 280 -46.07 -57.20 16.11
N ARG A 281 -45.28 -56.66 17.05
CA ARG A 281 -44.94 -57.33 18.32
C ARG A 281 -45.70 -56.79 19.53
N SER A 282 -46.62 -55.83 19.33
CA SER A 282 -47.33 -55.12 20.40
C SER A 282 -48.87 -55.18 20.33
N GLU A 283 -49.44 -56.17 19.63
CA GLU A 283 -50.87 -56.50 19.74
C GLU A 283 -51.03 -57.89 20.37
N PRO A 284 -51.46 -58.00 21.63
CA PRO A 284 -51.97 -59.24 22.22
C PRO A 284 -53.46 -59.42 21.85
N MET A 285 -53.92 -60.68 21.86
CA MET A 285 -55.35 -61.03 21.83
C MET A 285 -56.17 -60.28 22.87
#